data_AF-A0A1G9MRM9-F1
#
_entry.id   AF-A0A1G9MRM9-F1
#
_cell.length_a   1.000
_cell.length_b   1.000
_cell.length_c   1.000
_cell.angle_alpha   90.00
_cell.angle_beta   90.00
_cell.angle_gamma   90.00
#
_symmetry.space_group_name_H-M   'P 1'
#
loop_
_entity.id
_entity.type
_entity.pdbx_description
1 polymer ?
#
loop_
_entity_poly.entity_id
_entity_poly.type
_entity_poly.pdbx_seq_one_letter_code
_entity_poly.pdbx_strand_id
1 'polypeptide(L)'
;MCYICNNPFSEPTTLLTPVTTYRSRHDLAWVELDGALDRYQLRELTEKPDSIHSLRPLRWNDFVAALPDPSLADSLQVLDKAAASIQGGHKSAVVRVRVGQAAFRASLLADLGPVCAMTGIAPPAALEAGHLYSFAATGEHYEKGGLLLRRDIHRLFDAGQLAVDPKTLTIDVAPSVRDFPEYGRLHGQQVAVTVTSAHCKWLARHWQQFRGKQ
;
A
#
# COMPACT_ATOMS: atom_id res chain seq x y z
N MET A 1 -17.68 15.99 -39.35
CA MET A 1 -18.84 16.87 -39.62
C MET A 1 -19.32 17.47 -38.30
N CYS A 2 -19.82 18.70 -38.30
CA CYS A 2 -20.31 19.36 -37.09
C CYS A 2 -21.59 18.69 -36.57
N TYR A 3 -21.66 18.35 -35.28
CA TYR A 3 -22.83 17.72 -34.66
C TYR A 3 -24.11 18.58 -34.73
N ILE A 4 -23.96 19.90 -34.84
CA ILE A 4 -25.09 20.85 -34.84
C ILE A 4 -25.57 21.15 -36.26
N CYS A 5 -24.66 21.32 -37.23
CA CYS A 5 -25.01 21.77 -38.59
C CYS A 5 -24.62 20.80 -39.72
N ASN A 6 -24.04 19.64 -39.39
CA ASN A 6 -23.69 18.54 -40.29
C ASN A 6 -22.80 18.87 -41.50
N ASN A 7 -22.20 20.06 -41.56
CA ASN A 7 -21.25 20.42 -42.62
C ASN A 7 -19.86 19.79 -42.38
N PRO A 8 -19.10 19.50 -43.46
CA PRO A 8 -17.69 19.11 -43.35
C PRO A 8 -16.85 20.27 -42.81
N PHE A 9 -15.91 19.97 -41.91
CA PHE A 9 -14.95 20.96 -41.44
C PHE A 9 -13.93 21.19 -42.56
N SER A 10 -13.91 22.39 -43.14
CA SER A 10 -13.07 22.72 -44.30
C SER A 10 -11.60 22.90 -43.95
N GLU A 11 -11.28 23.26 -42.71
CA GLU A 11 -9.91 23.39 -42.21
C GLU A 11 -9.77 22.82 -40.79
N PRO A 12 -8.75 21.98 -40.51
CA PRO A 12 -8.50 21.48 -39.17
C PRO A 12 -8.01 22.62 -38.26
N THR A 13 -8.74 22.88 -37.17
CA THR A 13 -8.33 23.85 -36.14
C THR A 13 -7.74 23.11 -34.95
N THR A 14 -6.48 23.42 -34.61
CA THR A 14 -5.83 22.89 -33.40
C THR A 14 -6.09 23.84 -32.24
N LEU A 15 -6.84 23.39 -31.22
CA LEU A 15 -7.10 24.16 -30.02
C LEU A 15 -6.30 23.60 -28.84
N LEU A 16 -5.44 24.43 -28.24
CA LEU A 16 -4.75 24.07 -27.00
C LEU A 16 -5.73 24.22 -25.84
N THR A 17 -6.25 23.09 -25.35
CA THR A 17 -7.15 23.06 -24.19
C THR A 17 -6.36 22.62 -22.95
N PRO A 18 -6.33 23.42 -21.87
CA PRO A 18 -5.75 22.96 -20.62
C PRO A 18 -6.59 21.79 -20.09
N VAL A 19 -5.96 20.62 -19.96
CA VAL A 19 -6.59 19.43 -19.36
C VAL A 19 -6.00 19.20 -17.98
N THR A 20 -6.88 18.92 -17.01
CA THR A 20 -6.44 18.49 -15.68
C THR A 20 -6.23 16.98 -15.70
N THR A 21 -5.01 16.54 -15.45
CA THR A 21 -4.68 15.11 -15.34
C THR A 21 -4.67 14.69 -13.89
N TYR A 22 -5.48 13.68 -13.57
CA TYR A 22 -5.50 13.08 -12.23
C TYR A 22 -4.55 11.89 -12.20
N ARG A 23 -3.80 11.76 -11.12
CA ARG A 23 -2.92 10.60 -10.87
C ARG A 23 -3.27 10.00 -9.52
N SER A 24 -3.70 8.75 -9.51
CA SER A 24 -3.89 8.01 -8.26
C SER A 24 -2.55 7.57 -7.69
N ARG A 25 -2.44 7.59 -6.36
CA ARG A 25 -1.34 6.96 -5.61
C ARG A 25 -1.94 5.94 -4.66
N HIS A 26 -1.46 4.72 -4.75
CA HIS A 26 -1.94 3.57 -3.96
C HIS A 26 -0.88 3.08 -2.98
N ASP A 27 0.20 3.85 -2.79
CA ASP A 27 1.35 3.46 -1.99
C ASP A 27 1.43 4.11 -0.61
N LEU A 28 0.53 5.05 -0.31
CA LEU A 28 0.55 5.79 0.95
C LEU A 28 -0.14 5.03 2.09
N ALA A 29 -1.32 4.47 1.84
CA ALA A 29 -2.02 3.56 2.73
C ALA A 29 -3.18 2.90 1.97
N TRP A 30 -3.71 1.81 2.55
CA TRP A 30 -4.87 1.08 2.03
C TRP A 30 -5.84 0.83 3.19
N VAL A 31 -7.12 1.12 2.98
CA VAL A 31 -8.21 0.83 3.92
C VAL A 31 -9.21 -0.05 3.18
N GLU A 32 -9.47 -1.24 3.71
CA GLU A 32 -10.48 -2.15 3.16
C GLU A 32 -11.87 -1.60 3.51
N LEU A 33 -12.71 -1.40 2.49
CA LEU A 33 -14.08 -0.89 2.63
C LEU A 33 -15.12 -1.86 2.07
N ASP A 34 -14.77 -3.15 1.99
CA ASP A 34 -15.65 -4.16 1.42
C ASP A 34 -16.95 -4.26 2.22
N GLY A 35 -18.08 -4.22 1.51
CA GLY A 35 -19.42 -4.20 2.11
C GLY A 35 -19.80 -2.92 2.88
N ALA A 36 -18.92 -1.91 2.96
CA ALA A 36 -19.22 -0.67 3.69
C ALA A 36 -20.29 0.18 2.99
N LEU A 37 -20.22 0.26 1.66
CA LEU A 37 -21.18 0.95 0.80
C LEU A 37 -21.37 0.16 -0.49
N ASP A 38 -22.61 0.10 -0.97
CA ASP A 38 -22.91 -0.50 -2.26
C ASP A 38 -22.60 0.44 -3.43
N ARG A 39 -22.69 -0.11 -4.65
CA ARG A 39 -22.39 0.63 -5.88
C ARG A 39 -23.28 1.85 -6.13
N TYR A 40 -24.52 1.85 -5.65
CA TYR A 40 -25.48 2.93 -5.85
C TYR A 40 -25.19 4.07 -4.88
N GLN A 41 -24.98 3.73 -3.60
CA GLN A 41 -24.57 4.66 -2.56
C GLN A 41 -23.26 5.36 -2.93
N LEU A 42 -22.24 4.59 -3.37
CA LEU A 42 -20.97 5.15 -3.83
C LEU A 42 -21.13 6.11 -5.01
N ARG A 43 -22.06 5.83 -5.93
CA ARG A 43 -22.28 6.67 -7.11
C ARG A 43 -22.98 7.97 -6.76
N GLU A 44 -23.95 7.95 -5.85
CA GLU A 44 -24.60 9.17 -5.35
C GLU A 44 -23.64 10.10 -4.62
N LEU A 45 -22.61 9.54 -3.97
CA LEU A 45 -21.58 10.29 -3.26
C LEU A 45 -20.52 10.92 -4.19
N THR A 46 -20.58 10.68 -5.50
CA THR A 46 -19.66 11.34 -6.45
C THR A 46 -20.10 12.76 -6.80
N GLU A 47 -19.15 13.65 -7.11
CA GLU A 47 -19.47 15.02 -7.56
C GLU A 47 -20.33 15.04 -8.83
N LYS A 48 -20.15 14.05 -9.71
CA LYS A 48 -20.89 13.90 -10.97
C LYS A 48 -21.30 12.44 -11.19
N PRO A 49 -22.46 12.01 -10.64
CA PRO A 49 -22.93 10.62 -10.71
C PRO A 49 -23.10 10.06 -12.13
N ASP A 50 -23.42 10.93 -13.09
CA ASP A 50 -23.65 10.55 -14.49
C ASP A 50 -22.42 10.70 -15.37
N SER A 51 -21.27 11.01 -14.78
CA SER A 51 -20.02 11.09 -15.51
C SER A 51 -19.61 9.72 -16.07
N ILE A 52 -19.22 9.70 -17.34
CA ILE A 52 -18.63 8.52 -18.01
C ILE A 52 -17.13 8.34 -17.69
N HIS A 53 -16.54 9.18 -16.82
CA HIS A 53 -15.13 9.06 -16.47
C HIS A 53 -14.85 7.80 -15.64
N SER A 54 -13.73 7.14 -15.93
CA SER A 54 -13.25 5.95 -15.19
C SER A 54 -12.83 6.27 -13.75
N LEU A 55 -12.52 7.54 -13.46
CA LEU A 55 -12.25 8.07 -12.13
C LEU A 55 -13.27 9.17 -11.85
N ARG A 56 -14.04 9.01 -10.78
CA ARG A 56 -15.05 9.99 -10.35
C ARG A 56 -14.65 10.56 -9.00
N PRO A 57 -14.51 11.89 -8.87
CA PRO A 57 -14.29 12.52 -7.58
C PRO A 57 -15.46 12.21 -6.64
N LEU A 58 -15.14 11.81 -5.41
CA LEU A 58 -16.12 11.67 -4.33
C LEU A 58 -16.24 13.00 -3.59
N ARG A 59 -17.47 13.33 -3.16
CA ARG A 59 -17.71 14.35 -2.14
C ARG A 59 -17.20 13.78 -0.82
N TRP A 60 -15.94 14.06 -0.51
CA TRP A 60 -15.19 13.35 0.52
C TRP A 60 -15.86 13.35 1.88
N ASN A 61 -16.33 14.51 2.35
CA ASN A 61 -16.99 14.62 3.65
C ASN A 61 -18.29 13.81 3.71
N ASP A 62 -19.11 13.84 2.66
CA ASP A 62 -20.35 13.07 2.57
C ASP A 62 -20.05 11.57 2.56
N PHE A 63 -18.98 11.17 1.86
CA PHE A 63 -18.53 9.79 1.80
C PHE A 63 -18.08 9.28 3.18
N VAL A 64 -17.25 10.05 3.89
CA VAL A 64 -16.80 9.70 5.25
C VAL A 64 -17.99 9.60 6.20
N ALA A 65 -18.96 10.53 6.10
CA ALA A 65 -20.17 10.52 6.93
C ALA A 65 -21.11 9.36 6.61
N ALA A 66 -21.08 8.83 5.40
CA ALA A 66 -21.91 7.70 4.97
C ALA A 66 -21.37 6.33 5.41
N LEU A 67 -20.13 6.25 5.92
CA LEU A 67 -19.56 4.98 6.36
C LEU A 67 -20.30 4.44 7.60
N PRO A 68 -20.64 3.13 7.62
CA PRO A 68 -21.41 2.54 8.71
C PRO A 68 -20.60 2.36 10.00
N ASP A 69 -19.27 2.30 9.91
CA ASP A 69 -18.37 2.09 11.05
C ASP A 69 -17.49 3.33 11.28
N PRO A 70 -17.62 4.00 12.44
CA PRO A 70 -16.79 5.15 12.82
C PRO A 70 -15.28 4.86 12.81
N SER A 71 -14.86 3.61 13.05
CA SER A 71 -13.44 3.23 13.05
C SER A 71 -12.82 3.26 11.64
N LEU A 72 -13.64 3.13 10.59
CA LEU A 72 -13.20 3.32 9.20
C LEU A 72 -12.94 4.80 8.91
N ALA A 73 -13.78 5.70 9.42
CA ALA A 73 -13.57 7.13 9.30
C ALA A 73 -12.26 7.60 9.95
N ASP A 74 -11.93 7.05 11.13
CA ASP A 74 -10.64 7.31 11.80
C ASP A 74 -9.44 6.81 10.99
N SER A 75 -9.59 5.64 10.34
CA SER A 75 -8.57 5.09 9.43
C SER A 75 -8.35 5.96 8.19
N LEU A 76 -9.42 6.59 7.67
CA LEU A 76 -9.34 7.55 6.57
C LEU A 76 -8.66 8.87 6.95
N GLN A 77 -8.73 9.31 8.21
CA GLN A 77 -7.99 10.50 8.66
C GLN A 77 -6.46 10.31 8.57
N VAL A 78 -5.97 9.07 8.70
CA VAL A 78 -4.55 8.75 8.50
C VAL A 78 -4.16 8.94 7.02
N LEU A 79 -5.04 8.57 6.09
CA LEU A 79 -4.87 8.82 4.65
C LEU A 79 -4.87 10.32 4.33
N ASP A 80 -5.78 11.09 4.93
CA ASP A 80 -5.86 12.54 4.70
C ASP A 80 -4.60 13.27 5.16
N LYS A 81 -4.05 12.88 6.32
CA LYS A 81 -2.76 13.41 6.80
C LYS A 81 -1.60 13.05 5.87
N ALA A 82 -1.58 11.83 5.33
CA ALA A 82 -0.58 11.40 4.36
C ALA A 82 -0.71 12.14 3.01
N ALA A 83 -1.93 12.45 2.58
CA ALA A 83 -2.22 13.21 1.36
C ALA A 83 -1.89 14.71 1.51
N ALA A 84 -2.18 15.30 2.67
CA ALA A 84 -1.96 16.73 2.97
C ALA A 84 -0.48 17.12 3.11
N SER A 85 0.42 16.17 3.37
CA SER A 85 1.88 16.38 3.46
C SER A 85 2.55 16.85 2.15
N ILE A 86 1.78 17.15 1.10
CA ILE A 86 2.26 17.45 -0.24
C ILE A 86 1.71 18.81 -0.67
N GLN A 87 2.32 19.88 -0.19
CA GLN A 87 2.14 21.22 -0.75
C GLN A 87 3.35 21.65 -1.59
N GLY A 88 3.07 22.01 -2.85
CA GLY A 88 3.82 23.01 -3.60
C GLY A 88 4.97 22.51 -4.50
N GLY A 89 4.80 22.69 -5.81
CA GLY A 89 5.89 22.70 -6.78
C GLY A 89 5.63 21.82 -8.00
N HIS A 90 5.45 22.45 -9.16
CA HIS A 90 5.52 21.73 -10.44
C HIS A 90 6.89 21.06 -10.53
N LYS A 91 6.91 19.73 -10.42
CA LYS A 91 8.06 18.92 -10.79
C LYS A 91 7.66 18.10 -12.00
N SER A 92 8.39 18.31 -13.10
CA SER A 92 8.46 17.35 -14.19
C SER A 92 9.04 16.05 -13.61
N ALA A 93 8.17 15.13 -13.22
CA ALA A 93 8.56 13.82 -12.75
C ALA A 93 8.47 12.86 -13.93
N VAL A 94 9.62 12.32 -14.34
CA VAL A 94 9.64 11.08 -15.11
C VAL A 94 8.95 10.03 -14.24
N VAL A 95 7.74 9.65 -14.61
CA VAL A 95 7.00 8.61 -13.90
C VAL A 95 7.62 7.27 -14.26
N ARG A 96 8.56 6.81 -13.43
CA ARG A 96 8.86 5.38 -13.35
C ARG A 96 7.65 4.71 -12.72
N VAL A 97 6.80 4.13 -13.56
CA VAL A 97 5.76 3.17 -13.16
C VAL A 97 6.43 2.11 -12.28
N ARG A 98 5.75 1.59 -11.25
CA ARG A 98 6.20 0.41 -10.45
C ARG A 98 6.18 -0.85 -11.32
N VAL A 99 6.98 -0.87 -12.38
CA VAL A 99 7.39 -2.08 -13.11
C VAL A 99 8.53 -2.65 -12.29
N GLY A 100 8.23 -3.59 -11.39
CA GLY A 100 9.29 -4.16 -10.55
C GLY A 100 8.84 -4.98 -9.36
N GLN A 101 7.61 -4.84 -8.84
CA GLN A 101 7.18 -5.64 -7.67
C GLN A 101 7.11 -7.13 -8.00
N ALA A 102 6.58 -7.48 -9.18
CA ALA A 102 6.55 -8.86 -9.66
C ALA A 102 7.96 -9.41 -9.92
N ALA A 103 8.85 -8.61 -10.53
CA ALA A 103 10.23 -8.99 -10.78
C ALA A 103 11.06 -9.11 -9.49
N PHE A 104 10.85 -8.20 -8.54
CA PHE A 104 11.48 -8.21 -7.22
C PHE A 104 11.03 -9.41 -6.39
N ARG A 105 9.72 -9.67 -6.37
CA ARG A 105 9.17 -10.89 -5.77
C ARG A 105 9.76 -12.14 -6.41
N ALA A 106 9.84 -12.18 -7.75
CA ALA A 106 10.43 -13.31 -8.46
C ALA A 106 11.92 -13.49 -8.09
N SER A 107 12.68 -12.40 -7.97
CA SER A 107 14.07 -12.43 -7.49
C SER A 107 14.16 -12.98 -6.07
N LEU A 108 13.34 -12.50 -5.15
CA LEU A 108 13.33 -12.99 -3.77
C LEU A 108 12.95 -14.48 -3.69
N LEU A 109 11.99 -14.93 -4.51
CA LEU A 109 11.64 -16.34 -4.59
C LEU A 109 12.78 -17.19 -5.16
N ALA A 110 13.55 -16.67 -6.11
CA ALA A 110 14.71 -17.34 -6.65
C ALA A 110 15.87 -17.40 -5.63
N ASP A 111 16.08 -16.32 -4.86
CA ASP A 111 17.20 -16.19 -3.93
C ASP A 111 16.95 -16.89 -2.58
N LEU A 112 15.75 -16.72 -2.01
CA LEU A 112 15.38 -17.21 -0.67
C LEU A 112 14.56 -18.50 -0.70
N GLY A 113 14.07 -18.89 -1.88
CA GLY A 113 13.09 -19.96 -2.02
C GLY A 113 11.70 -19.57 -1.50
N PRO A 114 10.74 -20.52 -1.50
CA PRO A 114 9.38 -20.28 -1.05
C PRO A 114 9.28 -20.35 0.50
N VAL A 115 10.04 -19.50 1.18
CA VAL A 115 10.13 -19.47 2.64
C VAL A 115 9.64 -18.13 3.17
N CYS A 116 8.60 -18.17 3.99
CA CYS A 116 8.20 -17.03 4.82
C CYS A 116 9.24 -16.84 5.93
N ALA A 117 9.73 -15.62 6.10
CA ALA A 117 10.73 -15.29 7.10
C ALA A 117 10.30 -15.58 8.55
N MET A 118 8.98 -15.67 8.81
CA MET A 118 8.47 -15.93 10.17
C MET A 118 7.83 -17.31 10.33
N THR A 119 7.25 -17.88 9.28
CA THR A 119 6.50 -19.15 9.36
C THR A 119 7.19 -20.31 8.66
N GLY A 120 8.34 -20.09 8.02
CA GLY A 120 9.06 -21.11 7.26
C GLY A 120 8.44 -21.38 5.89
N ILE A 121 8.63 -22.60 5.38
CA ILE A 121 8.20 -23.02 4.04
C ILE A 121 6.70 -22.75 3.84
N ALA A 122 6.35 -22.10 2.74
CA ALA A 122 4.97 -21.78 2.39
C ALA A 122 4.75 -21.83 0.87
N PRO A 123 3.52 -22.08 0.39
CA PRO A 123 3.23 -22.02 -1.04
C PRO A 123 3.59 -20.65 -1.62
N PRO A 124 4.25 -20.57 -2.80
CA PRO A 124 4.58 -19.29 -3.41
C PRO A 124 3.37 -18.35 -3.52
N ALA A 125 2.19 -18.88 -3.86
CA ALA A 125 0.95 -18.12 -3.97
C ALA A 125 0.51 -17.42 -2.67
N ALA A 126 0.92 -17.93 -1.50
CA ALA A 126 0.58 -17.37 -0.19
C ALA A 126 1.61 -16.34 0.31
N LEU A 127 2.80 -16.30 -0.31
CA LEU A 127 3.85 -15.35 0.05
C LEU A 127 3.58 -14.00 -0.59
N GLU A 128 4.13 -12.94 -0.02
CA GLU A 128 4.22 -11.58 -0.54
C GLU A 128 5.65 -11.09 -0.31
N ALA A 129 6.13 -10.19 -1.17
CA ALA A 129 7.38 -9.50 -0.90
C ALA A 129 7.09 -8.43 0.16
N GLY A 130 7.55 -8.68 1.39
CA GLY A 130 7.55 -7.70 2.46
C GLY A 130 8.45 -6.56 2.05
N HIS A 131 7.87 -5.39 1.74
CA HIS A 131 8.65 -4.26 1.31
C HIS A 131 9.42 -3.72 2.51
N LEU A 132 10.70 -4.04 2.57
CA LEU A 132 11.61 -3.51 3.57
C LEU A 132 11.89 -2.00 3.41
N TYR A 133 11.32 -1.33 2.42
CA TYR A 133 11.32 0.14 2.32
C TYR A 133 10.09 0.61 1.54
N SER A 134 9.46 1.68 2.00
CA SER A 134 8.71 2.59 1.13
C SER A 134 9.71 3.18 0.14
N PHE A 135 9.74 2.63 -1.08
CA PHE A 135 10.49 3.10 -2.25
C PHE A 135 10.34 4.62 -2.51
N ALA A 136 9.35 5.26 -1.88
CA ALA A 136 9.04 6.68 -1.97
C ALA A 136 10.05 7.63 -1.28
N ALA A 137 10.92 7.17 -0.38
CA ALA A 137 11.73 8.08 0.45
C ALA A 137 13.17 8.35 -0.05
N THR A 138 13.83 7.41 -0.73
CA THR A 138 15.30 7.49 -0.89
C THR A 138 15.84 7.33 -2.31
N GLY A 139 15.05 6.95 -3.31
CA GLY A 139 15.49 6.94 -4.72
C GLY A 139 16.67 6.01 -5.07
N GLU A 140 17.22 5.28 -4.10
CA GLU A 140 18.33 4.35 -4.28
C GLU A 140 17.83 2.91 -4.43
N HIS A 141 18.24 2.28 -5.53
CA HIS A 141 17.98 0.88 -5.84
C HIS A 141 18.77 -0.03 -4.88
N TYR A 142 18.20 -0.36 -3.72
CA TYR A 142 18.68 -1.49 -2.92
C TYR A 142 17.99 -2.76 -3.40
N GLU A 143 18.54 -3.37 -4.46
CA GLU A 143 18.01 -4.57 -5.12
C GLU A 143 17.97 -5.83 -4.22
N LYS A 144 18.39 -5.76 -2.94
CA LYS A 144 18.60 -6.94 -2.08
C LYS A 144 17.98 -6.82 -0.69
N GLY A 145 16.96 -5.98 -0.52
CA GLY A 145 16.48 -5.61 0.81
C GLY A 145 15.28 -6.38 1.36
N GLY A 146 14.59 -7.23 0.60
CA GLY A 146 13.25 -7.74 0.97
C GLY A 146 13.24 -9.10 1.68
N LEU A 147 12.18 -9.35 2.46
CA LEU A 147 11.86 -10.67 3.01
C LEU A 147 10.54 -11.14 2.41
N LEU A 148 10.39 -12.45 2.22
CA LEU A 148 9.10 -13.03 1.86
C LEU A 148 8.31 -13.28 3.14
N LEU A 149 7.05 -12.86 3.15
CA LEU A 149 6.13 -13.06 4.27
C LEU A 149 4.82 -13.65 3.75
N ARG A 150 4.19 -14.54 4.53
CA ARG A 150 2.82 -14.98 4.22
C ARG A 150 1.88 -13.77 4.31
N ARG A 151 0.88 -13.67 3.42
CA ARG A 151 0.04 -12.46 3.29
C ARG A 151 -0.60 -11.96 4.59
N ASP A 152 -1.09 -12.86 5.42
CA ASP A 152 -1.64 -12.54 6.74
C ASP A 152 -0.54 -12.07 7.71
N ILE A 153 0.60 -12.76 7.76
CA ILE A 153 1.77 -12.37 8.56
C ILE A 153 2.30 -11.00 8.14
N HIS A 154 2.34 -10.72 6.84
CA HIS A 154 2.74 -9.44 6.28
C HIS A 154 1.82 -8.32 6.77
N ARG A 155 0.50 -8.53 6.74
CA ARG A 155 -0.49 -7.57 7.27
C ARG A 155 -0.30 -7.32 8.77
N LEU A 156 -0.14 -8.37 9.57
CA LEU A 156 0.09 -8.22 11.02
C LEU A 156 1.43 -7.54 11.32
N PHE A 157 2.45 -7.78 10.49
CA PHE A 157 3.75 -7.14 10.61
C PHE A 157 3.65 -5.64 10.27
N ASP A 158 3.00 -5.27 9.17
CA ASP A 158 2.79 -3.86 8.79
C ASP A 158 1.98 -3.09 9.83
N ALA A 159 1.00 -3.75 10.45
CA ALA A 159 0.21 -3.20 11.56
C ALA A 159 0.99 -3.13 12.90
N GLY A 160 2.23 -3.63 12.96
CA GLY A 160 3.03 -3.67 14.17
C GLY A 160 2.59 -4.70 15.22
N GLN A 161 1.65 -5.57 14.86
CA GLN A 161 1.17 -6.66 15.70
C GLN A 161 2.19 -7.81 15.75
N LEU A 162 2.99 -7.98 14.70
CA LEU A 162 4.21 -8.80 14.69
C LEU A 162 5.43 -7.91 14.48
N ALA A 163 6.53 -8.21 15.16
CA ALA A 163 7.82 -7.55 14.98
C ALA A 163 8.97 -8.57 15.11
N VAL A 164 10.19 -8.20 14.75
CA VAL A 164 11.40 -9.01 15.01
C VAL A 164 12.41 -8.16 15.73
N ASP A 165 12.93 -8.65 16.84
CA ASP A 165 14.02 -7.99 17.55
C ASP A 165 15.28 -8.03 16.66
N PRO A 166 15.85 -6.88 16.27
CA PRO A 166 17.00 -6.83 15.38
C PRO A 166 18.30 -7.38 15.99
N LYS A 167 18.36 -7.54 17.32
CA LYS A 167 19.54 -8.04 18.04
C LYS A 167 19.52 -9.56 18.17
N THR A 168 18.37 -10.11 18.53
CA THR A 168 18.21 -11.56 18.80
C THR A 168 17.59 -12.32 17.62
N LEU A 169 17.00 -11.60 16.67
CA LEU A 169 16.25 -12.13 15.53
C LEU A 169 15.05 -13.00 15.95
N THR A 170 14.52 -12.73 17.14
CA THR A 170 13.33 -13.39 17.68
C THR A 170 12.07 -12.63 17.31
N ILE A 171 11.02 -13.35 16.97
CA ILE A 171 9.71 -12.81 16.62
C ILE A 171 8.98 -12.39 17.89
N ASP A 172 8.55 -11.13 17.93
CA ASP A 172 7.67 -10.60 18.96
C ASP A 172 6.24 -10.51 18.43
N VAL A 173 5.28 -11.03 19.20
CA VAL A 173 3.86 -11.06 18.86
C VAL A 173 3.13 -10.23 19.89
N ALA A 174 2.46 -9.15 19.48
CA ALA A 174 1.78 -8.23 20.37
C ALA A 174 0.69 -8.96 21.18
N PRO A 175 0.41 -8.55 22.42
CA PRO A 175 -0.61 -9.18 23.26
C PRO A 175 -1.98 -9.31 22.58
N SER A 176 -2.38 -8.31 21.79
CA SER A 176 -3.67 -8.27 21.08
C SER A 176 -3.88 -9.41 20.08
N VAL A 177 -2.81 -10.07 19.63
CA VAL A 177 -2.87 -11.20 18.67
C VAL A 177 -2.25 -12.48 19.25
N ARG A 178 -1.75 -12.44 20.48
CA ARG A 178 -1.02 -13.55 21.10
C ARG A 178 -1.94 -14.71 21.48
N ASP A 179 -3.20 -14.44 21.78
CA ASP A 179 -4.20 -15.46 22.16
C ASP A 179 -4.68 -16.32 20.99
N PHE A 180 -4.40 -15.91 19.74
CA PHE A 180 -4.69 -16.70 18.56
C PHE A 180 -3.57 -17.74 18.35
N PRO A 181 -3.83 -19.06 18.49
CA PRO A 181 -2.76 -20.07 18.55
C PRO A 181 -1.84 -20.10 17.33
N GLU A 182 -2.39 -19.80 16.13
CA GLU A 182 -1.62 -19.77 14.89
C GLU A 182 -0.50 -18.72 14.90
N TYR A 183 -0.74 -17.58 15.53
CA TYR A 183 0.19 -16.45 15.63
C TYR A 183 0.97 -16.47 16.95
N GLY A 184 0.31 -16.79 18.06
CA GLY A 184 0.93 -16.86 19.39
C GLY A 184 2.12 -17.82 19.44
N ARG A 185 2.05 -18.95 18.73
CA ARG A 185 3.17 -19.91 18.64
C ARG A 185 4.45 -19.35 18.00
N LEU A 186 4.33 -18.25 17.23
CA LEU A 186 5.48 -17.60 16.60
C LEU A 186 6.27 -16.77 17.62
N HIS A 187 5.66 -16.39 18.73
CA HIS A 187 6.31 -15.58 19.75
C HIS A 187 7.55 -16.29 20.30
N GLY A 188 8.68 -15.59 20.31
CA GLY A 188 9.97 -16.11 20.78
C GLY A 188 10.68 -17.04 19.80
N GLN A 189 10.08 -17.39 18.66
CA GLN A 189 10.75 -18.17 17.62
C GLN A 189 11.77 -17.31 16.86
N GLN A 190 12.82 -17.94 16.35
CA GLN A 190 13.74 -17.27 15.43
C GLN A 190 13.13 -17.16 14.03
N VAL A 191 13.52 -16.11 13.31
CA VAL A 191 13.23 -16.01 11.87
C VAL A 191 13.77 -17.23 11.12
N ALA A 192 13.00 -17.70 10.15
CA ALA A 192 13.29 -18.94 9.41
C ALA A 192 14.34 -18.76 8.28
N VAL A 193 14.87 -17.54 8.12
CA VAL A 193 15.78 -17.19 7.02
C VAL A 193 17.00 -16.46 7.55
N THR A 194 18.12 -16.60 6.86
CA THR A 194 19.33 -15.83 7.15
C THR A 194 19.08 -14.35 6.83
N VAL A 195 19.20 -13.50 7.85
CA VAL A 195 19.07 -12.06 7.68
C VAL A 195 20.43 -11.41 7.43
N THR A 196 20.46 -10.45 6.51
CA THR A 196 21.66 -9.67 6.21
C THR A 196 21.71 -8.42 7.08
N SER A 197 22.85 -7.73 7.10
CA SER A 197 22.96 -6.42 7.76
C SER A 197 21.98 -5.38 7.22
N ALA A 198 21.59 -5.49 5.94
CA ALA A 198 20.56 -4.66 5.34
C ALA A 198 19.17 -4.96 5.91
N HIS A 199 18.83 -6.24 6.11
CA HIS A 199 17.59 -6.64 6.76
C HIS A 199 17.54 -6.13 8.21
N CYS A 200 18.63 -6.28 8.98
CA CYS A 200 18.69 -5.84 10.37
C CYS A 200 18.46 -4.32 10.53
N LYS A 201 18.97 -3.49 9.62
CA LYS A 201 18.74 -2.03 9.65
C LYS A 201 17.25 -1.68 9.60
N TRP A 202 16.47 -2.40 8.78
CA TRP A 202 15.05 -2.16 8.69
C TRP A 202 14.28 -2.78 9.87
N LEU A 203 14.62 -4.01 10.27
CA LEU A 203 14.02 -4.62 11.45
C LEU A 203 14.20 -3.71 12.67
N ALA A 204 15.34 -3.03 12.78
CA ALA A 204 15.56 -2.04 13.82
C ALA A 204 14.66 -0.81 13.70
N ARG A 205 14.40 -0.31 12.49
CA ARG A 205 13.46 0.81 12.29
C ARG A 205 12.03 0.42 12.63
N HIS A 206 11.57 -0.73 12.15
CA HIS A 206 10.25 -1.28 12.45
C HIS A 206 10.09 -1.52 13.96
N TRP A 207 11.11 -2.13 14.59
CA TRP A 207 11.17 -2.32 16.04
C TRP A 207 11.08 -0.98 16.80
N GLN A 208 11.85 0.03 16.41
CA GLN A 208 11.79 1.34 17.04
C GLN A 208 10.39 1.98 16.90
N GLN A 209 9.76 1.84 15.74
CA GLN A 209 8.43 2.38 15.47
C GLN A 209 7.35 1.76 16.38
N PHE A 210 7.37 0.44 16.57
CA PHE A 210 6.27 -0.28 17.21
C PHE A 210 6.59 -0.82 18.62
N ARG A 211 7.86 -0.85 19.01
CA ARG A 211 8.35 -1.32 20.33
C ARG A 211 9.27 -0.32 21.03
N GLY A 212 9.71 0.73 20.34
CA GLY A 212 10.59 1.77 20.91
C GLY A 212 9.89 2.82 21.76
N LYS A 213 8.56 2.79 21.88
CA LYS A 213 7.79 3.59 22.85
C LYS A 213 7.55 2.75 24.11
N GLN A 214 8.50 2.77 25.03
CA GLN A 214 8.29 2.44 26.44
C GLN A 214 8.74 3.63 27.26
#